data_AF-A0A497F0Y3-F1
#
_entry.id   AF-A0A497F0Y3-F1
#
_cell.length_a   1.000
_cell.length_b   1.000
_cell.length_c   1.000
_cell.angle_alpha   90.00
_cell.angle_beta   90.00
_cell.angle_gamma   90.00
#
_symmetry.space_group_name_H-M   'P 1'
#
loop_
_entity.id
_entity.type
_entity.pdbx_description
1 polymer ?
#
loop_
_entity_poly.entity_id
_entity_poly.type
_entity_poly.pdbx_seq_one_letter_code
_entity_poly.pdbx_strand_id
1 'polypeptide(L)'
;KTLIVIHALNNASESQRKEILKVLGNQNATKQEILKVINLLAEIGSVAYAESKARDFINNAKKALMKLPDSNAKRLLEELATFVVERRL
;
A
#
# COMPACT_ATOMS: atom_id res chain seq x y z
N LYS A 1 0.65 -12.92 1.56
CA LYS A 1 0.74 -12.01 0.37
C LYS A 1 0.22 -10.65 0.78
N THR A 2 0.83 -9.54 0.33
CA THR A 2 0.45 -8.17 0.71
C THR A 2 -0.63 -7.60 -0.22
N LEU A 3 -1.26 -6.48 0.17
CA LEU A 3 -2.32 -5.82 -0.58
C LEU A 3 -1.93 -5.51 -2.04
N ILE A 4 -0.71 -4.98 -2.25
CA ILE A 4 -0.18 -4.64 -3.58
C ILE A 4 -0.18 -5.89 -4.48
N VAL A 5 0.30 -7.03 -3.96
CA VAL A 5 0.39 -8.28 -4.73
C VAL A 5 -1.00 -8.84 -5.02
N ILE A 6 -1.91 -8.81 -4.04
CA ILE A 6 -3.28 -9.31 -4.22
C ILE A 6 -4.00 -8.49 -5.31
N HIS A 7 -3.93 -7.15 -5.21
CA HIS A 7 -4.50 -6.26 -6.22
C HIS A 7 -3.89 -6.50 -7.61
N ALA A 8 -2.56 -6.61 -7.70
CA ALA A 8 -1.88 -6.83 -8.97
C ALA A 8 -2.32 -8.14 -9.63
N LEU A 9 -2.39 -9.24 -8.87
CA LEU A 9 -2.77 -10.55 -9.42
C LEU A 9 -4.22 -10.60 -9.92
N ASN A 10 -5.10 -9.74 -9.40
CA ASN A 10 -6.50 -9.64 -9.83
C ASN A 10 -6.69 -8.79 -11.08
N ASN A 11 -5.75 -7.88 -11.38
CA ASN A 11 -5.85 -6.93 -12.51
C ASN A 11 -4.80 -7.18 -13.61
N ALA A 12 -3.85 -8.08 -13.37
CA ALA A 12 -2.82 -8.48 -14.32
C ALA A 12 -3.39 -9.36 -15.44
N SER A 13 -2.84 -9.22 -16.64
CA SER A 13 -2.99 -10.23 -17.69
C SER A 13 -2.34 -11.56 -17.29
N GLU A 14 -2.63 -12.64 -18.02
CA GLU A 14 -2.03 -13.94 -17.72
C GLU A 14 -0.50 -13.93 -17.78
N SER A 15 0.09 -13.20 -18.74
CA SER A 15 1.55 -13.09 -18.87
C SER A 15 2.16 -12.31 -17.70
N GLN A 16 1.56 -11.19 -17.33
CA GLN A 16 1.98 -10.39 -16.17
C GLN A 16 1.84 -11.19 -14.87
N ARG A 17 0.75 -11.95 -14.71
CA ARG A 17 0.53 -12.82 -13.56
C ARG A 17 1.61 -13.89 -13.42
N LYS A 18 2.01 -14.54 -14.53
CA LYS A 18 3.12 -15.51 -14.54
C LYS A 18 4.43 -14.86 -14.13
N GLU A 19 4.74 -13.67 -14.64
CA GLU A 19 5.96 -12.92 -14.30
C GLU A 19 6.02 -12.59 -12.80
N ILE A 20 4.93 -12.05 -12.24
CA ILE A 20 4.84 -11.72 -10.81
C ILE A 20 5.06 -12.98 -9.96
N LEU A 21 4.41 -14.08 -10.30
CA LEU A 21 4.50 -15.33 -9.52
C LEU A 21 5.85 -16.03 -9.64
N LYS A 22 6.59 -15.84 -10.74
CA LYS A 22 7.96 -16.37 -10.91
C LYS A 22 8.93 -15.78 -9.90
N VAL A 23 8.78 -14.50 -9.58
CA VAL A 23 9.68 -13.75 -8.69
C VAL A 23 9.20 -13.77 -7.25
N LEU A 24 7.87 -13.74 -7.03
CA LEU A 24 7.29 -13.65 -5.70
C LEU A 24 7.63 -14.88 -4.84
N GLY A 25 8.43 -14.66 -3.79
CA GLY A 25 8.85 -15.73 -2.87
C GLY A 25 10.03 -16.57 -3.37
N ASN A 26 10.59 -16.24 -4.53
CA ASN A 26 11.79 -16.88 -5.06
C ASN A 26 13.05 -16.26 -4.44
N GLN A 27 13.73 -17.02 -3.57
CA GLN A 27 14.96 -16.57 -2.90
C GLN A 27 16.15 -16.39 -3.85
N ASN A 28 16.08 -16.99 -5.04
CA ASN A 28 17.13 -16.91 -6.06
C ASN A 28 16.84 -15.84 -7.13
N ALA A 29 15.77 -15.06 -6.97
CA ALA A 29 15.43 -14.01 -7.92
C ALA A 29 16.55 -12.96 -8.00
N THR A 30 16.95 -12.63 -9.23
CA THR A 30 17.98 -11.62 -9.45
C THR A 30 17.44 -10.22 -9.12
N LYS A 31 18.34 -9.27 -8.83
CA LYS A 31 17.96 -7.86 -8.61
C LYS A 31 17.18 -7.28 -9.80
N GLN A 32 17.54 -7.67 -11.02
CA GLN A 32 16.86 -7.23 -12.24
C GLN A 32 15.44 -7.78 -12.33
N GLU A 33 15.22 -9.05 -12.01
CA GLU A 33 13.88 -9.65 -11.96
C GLU A 33 13.00 -8.99 -10.89
N ILE A 34 13.57 -8.70 -9.72
CA ILE A 34 12.87 -7.99 -8.65
C ILE A 34 12.45 -6.59 -9.10
N LEU A 35 13.36 -5.81 -9.69
CA LEU A 35 13.06 -4.47 -10.21
C LEU A 35 12.00 -4.50 -11.31
N LYS A 36 12.07 -5.49 -12.22
CA LYS A 36 11.06 -5.68 -13.26
C LYS A 36 9.67 -5.90 -12.67
N VAL A 37 9.55 -6.75 -11.64
CA VAL A 37 8.27 -6.99 -10.97
C VAL A 37 7.81 -5.76 -10.19
N ILE A 38 8.69 -5.01 -9.54
CA ILE A 38 8.33 -3.74 -8.88
C ILE A 38 7.71 -2.75 -9.89
N ASN A 39 8.36 -2.57 -11.05
CA ASN A 39 7.84 -1.69 -12.11
C ASN A 39 6.50 -2.20 -12.63
N LEU A 40 6.36 -3.50 -12.87
CA LEU A 40 5.11 -4.10 -13.29
C LEU A 40 3.98 -3.89 -12.28
N LEU A 41 4.25 -4.01 -10.97
CA LEU A 41 3.26 -3.72 -9.92
C LEU A 41 2.82 -2.24 -9.93
N ALA A 42 3.74 -1.32 -10.24
CA ALA A 42 3.44 0.10 -10.40
C ALA A 42 2.62 0.39 -11.67
N GLU A 43 2.97 -0.23 -12.80
CA GLU A 43 2.24 -0.12 -14.08
C GLU A 43 0.81 -0.63 -13.99
N ILE A 44 0.57 -1.74 -13.27
CA ILE A 44 -0.78 -2.25 -12.99
C ILE A 44 -1.56 -1.29 -12.06
N GLY A 45 -0.91 -0.28 -11.48
CA GLY A 45 -1.51 0.69 -10.56
C GLY A 45 -1.66 0.15 -9.13
N SER A 46 -1.00 -0.97 -8.80
CA SER A 46 -1.19 -1.64 -7.50
C SER A 46 -0.51 -0.91 -6.35
N VAL A 47 0.57 -0.18 -6.62
CA VAL A 47 1.21 0.71 -5.66
C VAL A 47 0.28 1.87 -5.32
N ALA A 48 -0.22 2.58 -6.34
CA ALA A 48 -1.18 3.67 -6.18
C ALA A 48 -2.47 3.24 -5.46
N TYR A 49 -2.99 2.04 -5.77
CA TYR A 49 -4.14 1.46 -5.08
C TYR A 49 -3.88 1.30 -3.58
N ALA A 50 -2.73 0.74 -3.20
CA ALA A 50 -2.37 0.57 -1.79
C ALA A 50 -2.21 1.91 -1.06
N GLU A 51 -1.61 2.92 -1.71
CA GLU A 51 -1.53 4.26 -1.15
C GLU A 51 -2.91 4.91 -0.97
N SER A 52 -3.81 4.75 -1.95
CA SER A 52 -5.19 5.23 -1.83
C SER A 52 -5.88 4.61 -0.63
N LYS A 53 -5.71 3.30 -0.40
CA LYS A 53 -6.28 2.62 0.77
C LYS A 53 -5.68 3.12 2.09
N ALA A 54 -4.38 3.41 2.13
CA ALA A 54 -3.78 4.03 3.30
C ALA A 54 -4.39 5.41 3.60
N ARG A 55 -4.57 6.26 2.57
CA ARG A 55 -5.25 7.55 2.69
C ARG A 55 -6.70 7.41 3.17
N ASP A 56 -7.45 6.45 2.64
CA ASP A 56 -8.82 6.15 3.06
C ASP A 56 -8.89 5.79 4.56
N PHE A 57 -8.00 4.91 5.03
CA PHE A 57 -7.97 4.51 6.44
C PHE A 57 -7.70 5.70 7.37
N ILE A 58 -6.81 6.61 6.98
CA ILE A 58 -6.46 7.76 7.81
C ILE A 58 -7.56 8.81 7.81
N ASN A 59 -8.21 9.04 6.67
CA ASN A 59 -9.42 9.86 6.62
C ASN A 59 -10.53 9.31 7.51
N ASN A 60 -10.72 7.98 7.51
CA ASN A 60 -11.68 7.32 8.39
C ASN A 60 -11.30 7.43 9.86
N ALA A 61 -10.01 7.30 10.20
CA ALA A 61 -9.51 7.49 11.56
C ALA A 61 -9.76 8.92 12.05
N LYS A 62 -9.42 9.94 11.25
CA LYS A 62 -9.70 11.36 11.56
C LYS A 62 -11.18 11.61 11.80
N LYS A 63 -12.06 11.10 10.93
CA LYS A 63 -13.53 11.18 11.10
C LYS A 63 -14.01 10.51 12.39
N ALA A 64 -13.40 9.39 12.79
CA ALA A 64 -13.74 8.72 14.05
C ALA A 64 -13.34 9.56 15.27
N LEU A 65 -12.15 10.18 15.24
CA LEU A 65 -11.65 11.04 16.32
C LEU A 65 -12.50 12.31 16.51
N MET A 66 -13.12 12.84 15.46
CA MET A 66 -14.02 14.00 15.56
C MET A 66 -15.18 13.79 16.55
N LYS A 67 -15.59 12.55 16.80
CA LYS A 67 -16.68 12.20 17.74
C LYS A 67 -16.25 12.26 19.21
N LEU A 68 -14.95 12.33 19.49
CA LEU A 68 -14.42 12.39 20.84
C LEU A 68 -14.34 13.85 21.33
N PRO A 69 -14.56 14.10 22.64
CA PRO A 69 -14.34 15.41 23.23
C PRO A 69 -12.89 15.87 23.04
N ASP A 70 -12.69 17.18 22.96
CA ASP A 70 -11.35 17.74 22.82
C ASP A 70 -10.50 17.41 24.06
N SER A 71 -9.28 16.92 23.82
CA SER A 71 -8.35 16.48 24.85
C SER A 71 -6.95 16.38 24.27
N ASN A 72 -5.93 16.41 25.15
CA ASN A 72 -4.55 16.20 24.73
C ASN A 72 -4.36 14.84 24.02
N ALA A 73 -5.02 13.79 24.52
CA ALA A 73 -4.97 12.47 23.92
C ALA A 73 -5.56 12.44 22.50
N LYS A 74 -6.69 13.13 22.26
CA LYS A 74 -7.28 13.25 20.93
C LYS A 74 -6.31 13.92 19.94
N ARG A 75 -5.70 15.04 20.34
CA ARG A 75 -4.75 15.79 19.49
C ARG A 75 -3.53 14.94 19.14
N LEU A 76 -2.98 14.20 20.10
CA LEU A 76 -1.87 13.26 19.85
C LEU A 76 -2.24 12.16 18.84
N LEU A 77 -3.46 11.64 18.89
CA LEU A 77 -3.94 10.65 17.92
C LEU A 77 -4.13 11.26 16.52
N GLU A 78 -4.58 12.51 16.42
CA GLU A 78 -4.71 13.23 15.15
C GLU A 78 -3.34 13.53 14.51
N GLU A 79 -2.36 13.94 15.31
CA GLU A 79 -0.96 14.12 14.90
C GLU A 79 -0.36 12.79 14.44
N LEU A 80 -0.53 11.72 15.21
CA LEU A 80 -0.06 10.39 14.85
C LEU A 80 -0.65 9.92 13.52
N ALA A 81 -1.97 10.09 13.32
CA ALA A 81 -2.65 9.72 12.09
C ALA A 81 -2.09 10.49 10.88
N THR A 82 -1.73 11.76 11.05
CA THR A 82 -1.13 12.60 10.01
C THR A 82 0.31 12.15 9.71
N PHE A 83 1.12 11.97 10.74
CA PHE A 83 2.52 11.54 10.63
C PHE A 83 2.70 10.22 9.89
N VAL A 84 1.79 9.25 10.10
CA VAL A 84 1.85 7.93 9.45
C VAL A 84 1.72 8.02 7.92
N VAL A 85 1.03 9.03 7.37
CA VAL A 85 0.93 9.26 5.92
C VAL A 85 2.16 9.99 5.37
N GLU A 86 2.54 11.07 6.05
CA GLU A 86 3.56 12.02 5.54
C GLU A 86 4.95 11.41 5.48
N ARG A 87 5.20 10.34 6.25
CA ARG A 87 6.50 9.66 6.28
C ARG A 87 6.92 8.99 4.96
N ARG A 88 6.04 8.91 3.95
CA ARG A 88 6.24 8.15 2.71
C ARG A 88 5.77 8.83 1.41
N LEU A 89 5.02 9.92 1.46
CA LEU A 89 4.69 10.75 0.29
C LEU A 89 5.80 11.77 0.06
#